data_AF-A0A7R9DZ27-F1
#
_entry.id   AF-A0A7R9DZ27-F1
#
_cell.length_a   1.000
_cell.length_b   1.000
_cell.length_c   1.000
_cell.angle_alpha   90.00
_cell.angle_beta   90.00
_cell.angle_gamma   90.00
#
_symmetry.space_group_name_H-M   'P 1'
#
loop_
_entity.id
_entity.type
_entity.pdbx_description
1 polymer ?
#
loop_
_entity_poly.entity_id
_entity_poly.type
_entity_poly.pdbx_seq_one_letter_code
_entity_poly.pdbx_strand_id
1 'polypeptide(L)'
;MIGVAVSRIVESRNPDFPVGKLMCSTLGWRTKSVVDVNKPGDARLPKPYILPDFQGLPASLGVGFLGMPGNTAYFGFLEICKPKPGEVVVVTGAAGAVGSIVGQIAKIKGCKVIGFAGSDDKVKWLLEELGFDAAYNYKTKDIAEALEEAAPEGVDCYFDNES
;
A
#
# COMPACT_ATOMS: atom_id res chain seq x y z
N MET A 1 -20.70 -0.88 7.40
CA MET A 1 -19.47 -1.37 6.75
C MET A 1 -18.28 -1.16 7.70
N ILE A 2 -17.39 -2.14 7.82
CA ILE A 2 -16.16 -2.04 8.62
C ILE A 2 -15.03 -1.57 7.71
N GLY A 3 -14.19 -0.64 8.18
CA GLY A 3 -13.03 -0.14 7.45
C GLY A 3 -12.02 0.49 8.40
N VAL A 4 -10.77 0.58 7.95
CA VAL A 4 -9.68 1.25 8.68
C VAL A 4 -9.86 2.77 8.54
N ALA A 5 -9.72 3.49 9.65
CA ALA A 5 -9.83 4.94 9.68
C ALA A 5 -8.85 5.56 10.68
N VAL A 6 -8.46 6.80 10.42
CA VAL A 6 -7.83 7.67 11.41
C VAL A 6 -8.92 8.41 12.17
N SER A 7 -8.87 8.37 13.50
CA SER A 7 -9.86 8.96 14.40
C SER A 7 -9.17 9.78 15.48
N ARG A 8 -9.84 10.86 15.93
CA ARG A 8 -9.39 11.64 17.09
C ARG A 8 -10.08 11.15 18.36
N ILE A 9 -9.32 10.97 19.42
CA ILE A 9 -9.85 10.63 20.73
C ILE A 9 -10.45 11.90 21.34
N VAL A 10 -11.76 11.91 21.51
CA VAL A 10 -12.49 13.05 22.10
C VAL A 10 -12.78 12.85 23.59
N GLU A 11 -12.91 11.60 24.02
CA GLU A 11 -13.11 11.20 25.41
C GLU A 11 -12.36 9.89 25.64
N SER A 12 -11.76 9.70 26.82
CA SER A 12 -11.08 8.46 27.17
C SER A 12 -11.11 8.17 28.66
N ARG A 13 -11.24 6.88 28.98
CA ARG A 13 -11.05 6.31 30.33
C ARG A 13 -9.80 5.43 30.40
N ASN A 14 -8.98 5.40 29.35
CA ASN A 14 -7.75 4.62 29.27
C ASN A 14 -6.54 5.57 29.13
N PRO A 15 -5.58 5.57 30.08
CA PRO A 15 -4.42 6.47 30.03
C PRO A 15 -3.50 6.25 28.82
N ASP A 16 -3.47 5.04 28.24
CA ASP A 16 -2.68 4.73 27.04
C ASP A 16 -3.27 5.36 25.76
N PHE A 17 -4.53 5.81 25.84
CA PHE A 17 -5.26 6.45 24.76
C PHE A 17 -5.73 7.85 25.20
N PRO A 18 -4.83 8.83 25.33
CA PRO A 18 -5.19 10.14 25.86
C PRO A 18 -6.01 10.97 24.88
N VAL A 19 -6.90 11.81 25.42
CA VAL A 19 -7.74 12.75 24.67
C VAL A 19 -6.86 13.67 23.80
N GLY A 20 -7.34 13.95 22.59
CA GLY A 20 -6.66 14.81 21.61
C GLY A 20 -5.74 14.07 20.65
N LYS A 21 -5.22 12.89 21.01
CA LYS A 21 -4.39 12.07 20.11
C LYS A 21 -5.18 11.49 18.95
N LEU A 22 -4.46 11.16 17.88
CA LEU A 22 -4.98 10.44 16.74
C LEU A 22 -4.70 8.95 16.90
N MET A 23 -5.64 8.12 16.45
CA MET A 23 -5.52 6.67 16.48
C MET A 23 -6.00 6.07 15.16
N CYS A 24 -5.39 4.95 14.77
CA CYS A 24 -5.83 4.14 13.64
C CYS A 24 -6.72 3.06 14.22
N SER A 25 -7.90 2.84 13.61
CA SER A 25 -8.88 1.93 14.17
C SER A 25 -9.81 1.36 13.10
N THR A 26 -10.43 0.23 13.40
CA THR A 26 -11.43 -0.44 12.54
C THR A 26 -12.81 -0.41 13.17
N LEU A 27 -13.28 0.77 13.56
CA LEU A 27 -14.57 0.95 14.26
C LEU A 27 -15.77 1.10 13.30
N GLY A 28 -15.52 0.93 12.01
CA GLY A 28 -16.53 1.03 10.95
C GLY A 28 -16.88 2.46 10.56
N TRP A 29 -17.60 2.58 9.45
CA TRP A 29 -17.90 3.88 8.84
C TRP A 29 -19.00 4.61 9.60
N ARG A 30 -18.57 5.53 10.46
CA ARG A 30 -19.42 6.41 11.27
C ARG A 30 -18.64 7.61 11.77
N THR A 31 -19.35 8.64 12.22
CA THR A 31 -18.73 9.88 12.71
C THR A 31 -18.21 9.78 14.14
N LYS A 32 -18.76 8.88 14.97
CA LYS A 32 -18.33 8.62 16.35
C LYS A 32 -18.50 7.15 16.70
N SER A 33 -17.56 6.63 17.50
CA SER A 33 -17.56 5.25 18.00
C SER A 33 -17.07 5.23 19.44
N VAL A 34 -17.60 4.31 20.24
CA VAL A 34 -17.05 3.96 21.56
C VAL A 34 -16.36 2.61 21.42
N VAL A 35 -15.13 2.50 21.91
CA VAL A 35 -14.35 1.26 21.88
C VAL A 35 -13.76 0.99 23.25
N ASP A 36 -13.84 -0.27 23.66
CA ASP A 36 -13.06 -0.79 24.78
C ASP A 36 -11.85 -1.53 24.20
N VAL A 37 -10.69 -0.87 24.21
CA VAL A 37 -9.44 -1.37 23.60
C VAL A 37 -8.87 -2.59 24.31
N ASN A 38 -9.32 -2.88 25.54
CA ASN A 38 -8.88 -4.04 26.31
C ASN A 38 -9.70 -5.29 25.99
N LYS A 39 -10.86 -5.15 25.35
CA LYS A 39 -11.66 -6.30 24.91
C LYS A 39 -11.09 -6.86 23.60
N PRO A 40 -11.04 -8.20 23.45
CA PRO A 40 -10.66 -8.80 22.19
C PRO A 40 -11.69 -8.38 21.12
N GLY A 41 -11.19 -7.65 20.11
CA GLY A 41 -11.94 -7.39 18.89
C GLY A 41 -11.90 -8.60 17.96
N ASP A 42 -12.40 -8.43 16.73
CA ASP A 42 -12.19 -9.41 15.67
C ASP A 42 -10.68 -9.55 15.42
N ALA A 43 -10.13 -10.74 15.68
CA ALA A 43 -8.70 -11.02 15.55
C ALA A 43 -8.17 -10.82 14.12
N ARG A 44 -9.06 -10.77 13.12
CA ARG A 44 -8.71 -10.49 11.72
C ARG A 44 -8.49 -9.00 11.45
N LEU A 45 -8.87 -8.13 12.40
CA LEU A 45 -8.75 -6.68 12.26
C LEU A 45 -7.57 -6.16 13.10
N PRO A 46 -6.82 -5.17 12.59
CA PRO A 46 -5.81 -4.50 13.38
C PRO A 46 -6.41 -3.93 14.67
N LYS A 47 -5.74 -4.18 15.80
CA LYS A 47 -6.09 -3.54 17.06
C LYS A 47 -5.94 -2.03 16.92
N PRO A 48 -6.79 -1.22 17.56
CA PRO A 48 -6.60 0.21 17.55
C PRO A 48 -5.27 0.60 18.19
N TYR A 49 -4.55 1.53 17.57
CA TYR A 49 -3.26 2.00 18.06
C TYR A 49 -3.14 3.51 17.85
N ILE A 50 -2.36 4.16 18.72
CA ILE A 50 -2.06 5.60 18.58
C ILE A 50 -1.18 5.82 17.36
N LEU A 51 -1.57 6.77 16.51
CA LEU A 51 -0.72 7.16 15.38
C LEU A 51 0.58 7.76 15.93
N PRO A 52 1.73 7.39 15.35
CA PRO A 52 2.97 8.09 15.66
C PRO A 52 2.88 9.55 15.19
N ASP A 53 3.76 10.38 15.72
CA ASP A 53 3.87 11.75 15.23
C ASP A 53 4.46 11.75 13.82
N PHE A 54 3.67 12.18 12.85
CA PHE A 54 4.10 12.31 11.46
C PHE A 54 4.84 13.62 11.16
N GLN A 55 5.28 14.35 12.19
CA GLN A 55 6.14 15.54 12.07
C GLN A 55 5.53 16.62 11.16
N GLY A 56 4.22 16.83 11.28
CA GLY A 56 3.47 17.79 10.47
C GLY A 56 2.92 17.26 9.15
N LEU A 57 3.23 16.01 8.76
CA LEU A 57 2.61 15.38 7.59
C LEU A 57 1.13 15.03 7.82
N PRO A 58 0.33 14.89 6.75
CA PRO A 58 -1.10 14.61 6.87
C PRO A 58 -1.40 13.30 7.61
N ALA A 59 -2.35 13.36 8.54
CA ALA A 59 -2.79 12.19 9.31
C ALA A 59 -3.35 11.07 8.43
N SER A 60 -3.89 11.39 7.25
CA SER A 60 -4.40 10.41 6.28
C SER A 60 -3.34 9.40 5.83
N LEU A 61 -2.05 9.71 5.96
CA LEU A 61 -0.97 8.76 5.67
C LEU A 61 -1.06 7.48 6.52
N GLY A 62 -1.64 7.57 7.73
CA GLY A 62 -1.79 6.43 8.65
C GLY A 62 -2.78 5.36 8.17
N VAL A 63 -3.62 5.64 7.18
CA VAL A 63 -4.45 4.61 6.50
C VAL A 63 -3.88 4.18 5.14
N GLY A 64 -2.78 4.79 4.70
CA GLY A 64 -2.14 4.56 3.40
C GLY A 64 -0.67 4.21 3.54
N PHE A 65 0.20 5.10 3.03
CA PHE A 65 1.65 4.90 2.95
C PHE A 65 2.34 4.61 4.29
N LEU A 66 1.91 5.24 5.39
CA LEU A 66 2.44 4.99 6.74
C LEU A 66 1.55 4.02 7.54
N GLY A 67 0.62 3.35 6.86
CA GLY A 67 -0.33 2.41 7.44
C GLY A 67 -0.17 1.01 6.86
N MET A 68 -1.28 0.25 6.89
CA MET A 68 -1.30 -1.13 6.41
C MET A 68 -0.83 -1.27 4.94
N PRO A 69 -1.29 -0.45 3.97
CA PRO A 69 -0.82 -0.58 2.58
C PRO A 69 0.69 -0.43 2.41
N GLY A 70 1.30 0.56 3.09
CA GLY A 70 2.76 0.74 3.04
C GLY A 70 3.53 -0.38 3.72
N ASN A 71 3.04 -0.87 4.86
CA ASN A 71 3.63 -2.04 5.51
C ASN A 71 3.56 -3.30 4.63
N THR A 72 2.43 -3.53 3.95
CA THR A 72 2.26 -4.63 3.00
C THR A 72 3.28 -4.53 1.86
N ALA A 73 3.44 -3.34 1.27
CA ALA A 73 4.43 -3.12 0.23
C ALA A 73 5.86 -3.33 0.75
N TYR A 74 6.21 -2.73 1.89
CA TYR A 74 7.56 -2.79 2.45
C TYR A 74 7.96 -4.21 2.82
N PHE A 75 7.19 -4.89 3.65
CA PHE A 75 7.54 -6.24 4.10
C PHE A 75 7.32 -7.28 3.01
N GLY A 76 6.22 -7.17 2.25
CA GLY A 76 5.97 -8.09 1.14
C GLY A 76 7.10 -8.05 0.12
N PHE A 77 7.56 -6.86 -0.26
CA PHE A 77 8.61 -6.78 -1.26
C PHE A 77 10.00 -7.03 -0.67
N LEU A 78 10.39 -6.38 0.43
CA LEU A 78 11.76 -6.48 0.94
C LEU A 78 12.06 -7.79 1.67
N GLU A 79 11.12 -8.33 2.43
CA GLU A 79 11.36 -9.52 3.25
C GLU A 79 10.94 -10.81 2.55
N ILE A 80 9.88 -10.77 1.72
CA ILE A 80 9.41 -11.97 1.00
C ILE A 80 10.08 -12.07 -0.37
N CYS A 81 9.98 -11.03 -1.21
CA CYS A 81 10.57 -11.08 -2.55
C CYS A 81 12.10 -10.94 -2.54
N LYS A 82 12.67 -10.22 -1.57
CA LYS A 82 14.13 -10.03 -1.39
C LYS A 82 14.84 -9.58 -2.68
N PRO A 83 14.42 -8.43 -3.24
CA PRO A 83 14.86 -7.97 -4.56
C PRO A 83 16.35 -7.68 -4.59
N LYS A 84 16.96 -7.92 -5.75
CA LYS A 84 18.34 -7.55 -6.05
C LYS A 84 18.40 -6.48 -7.15
N PRO A 85 19.42 -5.60 -7.12
CA PRO A 85 19.66 -4.68 -8.22
C PRO A 85 19.78 -5.42 -9.55
N GLY A 86 19.17 -4.89 -10.60
CA GLY A 86 19.14 -5.48 -11.94
C GLY A 86 17.99 -6.47 -12.19
N GLU A 87 17.33 -6.98 -11.16
CA GLU A 87 16.18 -7.90 -11.34
C GLU A 87 14.98 -7.19 -11.98
N VAL A 88 14.20 -7.97 -12.74
CA VAL A 88 12.95 -7.55 -13.37
C VAL A 88 11.78 -7.86 -12.43
N VAL A 89 11.09 -6.80 -12.01
CA VAL A 89 9.95 -6.84 -11.10
C VAL A 89 8.68 -6.47 -11.86
N VAL A 90 7.68 -7.35 -11.82
CA VAL A 90 6.35 -7.08 -12.33
C VAL A 90 5.39 -6.82 -11.17
N VAL A 91 4.54 -5.80 -11.30
CA VAL A 91 3.55 -5.42 -10.29
C VAL A 91 2.16 -5.35 -10.94
N THR A 92 1.21 -6.15 -10.47
CA THR A 92 -0.22 -5.99 -10.83
C THR A 92 -0.90 -4.99 -9.89
N GLY A 93 -2.01 -4.40 -10.34
CA GLY A 93 -2.65 -3.31 -9.59
C GLY A 93 -1.68 -2.17 -9.29
N ALA A 94 -0.73 -1.90 -10.19
CA ALA A 94 0.47 -1.09 -9.92
C ALA A 94 0.13 0.36 -9.54
N ALA A 95 -1.00 0.89 -10.02
CA ALA A 95 -1.47 2.22 -9.65
C ALA A 95 -2.31 2.26 -8.35
N GLY A 96 -2.39 1.14 -7.62
CA GLY A 96 -3.08 1.02 -6.35
C GLY A 96 -2.22 1.43 -5.15
N ALA A 97 -2.82 1.42 -3.96
CA ALA A 97 -2.16 1.88 -2.73
C ALA A 97 -0.91 1.05 -2.36
N VAL A 98 -0.92 -0.27 -2.59
CA VAL A 98 0.22 -1.15 -2.35
C VAL A 98 1.17 -1.13 -3.55
N GLY A 99 0.66 -1.40 -4.75
CA GLY A 99 1.47 -1.52 -5.97
C GLY A 99 2.32 -0.29 -6.28
N SER A 100 1.79 0.92 -6.06
CA SER A 100 2.53 2.16 -6.32
C SER A 100 3.71 2.35 -5.38
N ILE A 101 3.62 1.81 -4.16
CA ILE A 101 4.70 1.83 -3.17
C ILE A 101 5.73 0.75 -3.51
N VAL A 102 5.27 -0.47 -3.86
CA VAL A 102 6.16 -1.56 -4.29
C VAL A 102 7.04 -1.11 -5.46
N GLY A 103 6.45 -0.50 -6.49
CA GLY A 103 7.20 -0.02 -7.64
C GLY A 103 8.28 0.99 -7.28
N GLN A 104 7.96 1.97 -6.43
CA GLN A 104 8.94 2.96 -5.97
C GLN A 104 10.06 2.32 -5.15
N ILE A 105 9.74 1.37 -4.25
CA ILE A 105 10.76 0.64 -3.50
C ILE A 105 11.65 -0.16 -4.47
N ALA A 106 11.07 -0.82 -5.47
CA ALA A 106 11.82 -1.57 -6.49
C ALA A 106 12.76 -0.67 -7.30
N LYS A 107 12.31 0.53 -7.71
CA LYS A 107 13.17 1.52 -8.35
C LYS A 107 14.33 1.96 -7.44
N ILE A 108 14.05 2.24 -6.16
CA ILE A 108 15.09 2.58 -5.17
C ILE A 108 16.11 1.43 -4.98
N LYS A 109 15.67 0.18 -5.11
CA LYS A 109 16.53 -1.01 -5.05
C LYS A 109 17.29 -1.31 -6.34
N GLY A 110 17.11 -0.50 -7.39
CA GLY A 110 17.81 -0.66 -8.65
C GLY A 110 17.23 -1.77 -9.53
N CYS A 111 15.97 -2.13 -9.35
CA CYS A 111 15.27 -3.08 -10.21
C CYS A 111 14.72 -2.39 -11.46
N LYS A 112 14.50 -3.19 -12.51
CA LYS A 112 13.61 -2.83 -13.62
C LYS A 112 12.18 -3.14 -13.21
N VAL A 113 11.25 -2.20 -13.38
CA VAL A 113 9.88 -2.30 -12.87
C VAL A 113 8.86 -2.18 -14.00
N ILE A 114 7.99 -3.18 -14.10
CA ILE A 114 6.93 -3.28 -15.09
C ILE A 114 5.59 -3.28 -14.35
N GLY A 115 4.71 -2.34 -14.69
CA GLY A 115 3.43 -2.14 -14.00
C GLY A 115 2.21 -2.45 -14.88
N PHE A 116 1.19 -3.09 -14.31
CA PHE A 116 -0.11 -3.24 -14.95
C PHE A 116 -1.18 -2.42 -14.23
N ALA A 117 -1.96 -1.66 -14.98
CA ALA A 117 -3.06 -0.84 -14.46
C ALA A 117 -4.30 -0.89 -15.36
N GLY A 118 -5.46 -0.45 -14.83
CA GLY A 118 -6.76 -0.62 -15.51
C GLY A 118 -7.23 0.55 -16.36
N SER A 119 -6.36 1.54 -16.64
CA SER A 119 -6.64 2.68 -17.52
C SER A 119 -5.35 3.35 -18.00
N ASP A 120 -5.40 4.01 -19.15
CA ASP A 120 -4.23 4.67 -19.75
C ASP A 120 -3.73 5.84 -18.90
N ASP A 121 -4.61 6.58 -18.22
CA ASP A 121 -4.20 7.64 -17.27
C ASP A 121 -3.34 7.09 -16.13
N LYS A 122 -3.67 5.88 -15.63
CA LYS A 122 -2.90 5.23 -14.57
C LYS A 122 -1.55 4.74 -15.10
N VAL A 123 -1.51 4.24 -16.34
CA VAL A 123 -0.27 3.85 -17.02
C VAL A 123 0.65 5.06 -17.17
N LYS A 124 0.11 6.17 -17.66
CA LYS A 124 0.84 7.43 -17.78
C LYS A 124 1.41 7.88 -16.44
N TRP A 125 0.60 7.86 -15.39
CA TRP A 125 1.04 8.20 -14.03
C TRP A 125 2.19 7.30 -13.52
N LEU A 126 2.13 5.99 -13.78
CA LEU A 126 3.18 5.05 -13.39
C LEU A 126 4.52 5.37 -14.07
N LEU A 127 4.48 5.69 -15.37
CA LEU A 127 5.67 5.99 -16.16
C LEU A 127 6.26 7.36 -15.82
N GLU A 128 5.42 8.40 -15.83
CA GLU A 128 5.88 9.79 -15.77
C GLU A 128 6.17 10.25 -14.34
N GLU A 129 5.36 9.85 -13.35
CA GLU A 129 5.48 10.34 -11.98
C GLU A 129 6.18 9.34 -11.06
N LEU A 130 5.90 8.04 -11.21
CA LEU A 130 6.46 7.00 -10.34
C LEU A 130 7.75 6.36 -10.87
N GLY A 131 8.12 6.64 -12.12
CA GLY A 131 9.37 6.20 -12.72
C GLY A 131 9.44 4.71 -13.02
N PHE A 132 8.30 4.07 -13.33
CA PHE A 132 8.29 2.70 -13.84
C PHE A 132 8.98 2.66 -15.21
N ASP A 133 9.69 1.56 -15.51
CA ASP A 133 10.41 1.41 -16.79
C ASP A 133 9.46 1.04 -17.94
N ALA A 134 8.40 0.29 -17.62
CA ALA A 134 7.30 0.03 -18.53
C ALA A 134 5.98 -0.08 -17.75
N ALA A 135 4.88 0.29 -18.37
CA ALA A 135 3.56 0.07 -17.81
C ALA A 135 2.52 -0.12 -18.91
N TYR A 136 1.54 -0.97 -18.65
CA TYR A 136 0.55 -1.38 -19.63
C TYR A 136 -0.86 -1.37 -19.06
N ASN A 137 -1.81 -0.99 -19.90
CA ASN A 137 -3.23 -1.10 -19.58
C ASN A 137 -3.69 -2.53 -19.91
N TYR A 138 -3.90 -3.35 -18.88
CA TYR A 138 -4.25 -4.76 -19.05
C TYR A 138 -5.61 -4.99 -19.73
N LYS A 139 -6.42 -3.94 -19.92
CA LYS A 139 -7.69 -4.02 -20.65
C LYS A 139 -7.55 -3.86 -22.15
N THR A 140 -6.43 -3.30 -22.62
CA THR A 140 -6.22 -2.95 -24.03
C THR A 140 -4.97 -3.60 -24.61
N LYS A 141 -4.08 -4.14 -23.78
CA LYS A 141 -2.87 -4.86 -24.17
C LYS A 141 -2.85 -6.24 -23.52
N ASP A 142 -2.57 -7.26 -24.32
CA ASP A 142 -2.36 -8.62 -23.80
C ASP A 142 -1.13 -8.68 -22.88
N ILE A 143 -1.26 -9.40 -21.78
CA ILE A 143 -0.22 -9.46 -20.74
C ILE A 143 1.00 -10.22 -21.25
N ALA A 144 0.83 -11.31 -22.00
CA ALA A 144 1.95 -12.10 -22.50
C ALA A 144 2.76 -11.29 -23.51
N GLU A 145 2.09 -10.58 -24.44
CA GLU A 145 2.76 -9.69 -25.38
C GLU A 145 3.51 -8.55 -24.67
N ALA A 146 2.92 -7.94 -23.65
CA ALA A 146 3.55 -6.89 -22.86
C ALA A 146 4.80 -7.38 -22.11
N LEU A 147 4.76 -8.60 -21.58
CA LEU A 147 5.90 -9.20 -20.89
C LEU A 147 7.00 -9.62 -21.86
N GLU A 148 6.67 -10.12 -23.06
CA GLU A 148 7.67 -10.42 -24.09
C GLU A 148 8.41 -9.15 -24.55
N GLU A 149 7.68 -8.03 -24.67
CA GLU A 149 8.25 -6.73 -25.04
C GLU A 149 9.12 -6.13 -23.91
N ALA A 150 8.61 -6.11 -22.68
CA ALA A 150 9.26 -5.42 -21.57
C ALA A 150 10.26 -6.29 -20.78
N ALA A 151 10.14 -7.61 -20.84
CA ALA A 151 10.94 -8.57 -20.08
C ALA A 151 11.31 -9.80 -20.94
N PRO A 152 12.01 -9.62 -22.08
CA PRO A 152 12.32 -10.72 -22.99
C PRO A 152 13.21 -11.81 -22.37
N GLU A 153 13.98 -11.45 -21.33
CA GLU A 153 14.85 -12.36 -20.58
C GLU A 153 14.14 -13.03 -19.38
N GLY A 154 12.87 -12.69 -19.15
CA GLY A 154 12.05 -13.21 -18.06
C GLY A 154 11.82 -12.23 -16.92
N VAL A 155 11.06 -12.69 -15.93
CA VAL A 155 10.66 -11.95 -14.73
C VAL A 155 11.25 -12.65 -13.51
N ASP A 156 12.02 -11.92 -12.70
CA ASP A 156 12.62 -12.44 -11.47
C ASP A 156 11.64 -12.40 -10.29
N CYS A 157 10.78 -11.38 -10.27
CA CYS A 157 9.84 -11.15 -9.18
C CYS A 157 8.48 -10.70 -9.71
N TYR A 158 7.41 -11.33 -9.22
CA TYR A 158 6.03 -10.96 -9.51
C TYR A 158 5.31 -10.61 -8.21
N PHE A 159 4.92 -9.35 -8.05
CA PHE A 159 4.15 -8.87 -6.91
C PHE A 159 2.67 -8.79 -7.31
N ASP A 160 1.89 -9.77 -6.85
CA ASP A 160 0.48 -9.89 -7.19
C ASP A 160 -0.42 -9.15 -6.20
N ASN A 161 -1.21 -8.20 -6.71
CA ASN A 161 -2.25 -7.51 -5.95
C ASN A 161 -3.68 -7.86 -6.42
N GLU A 162 -3.81 -8.61 -7.51
CA GLU A 162 -5.09 -9.01 -8.07
C GLU A 162 -5.30 -10.50 -7.74
N SER A 163 -6.56 -10.94 -7.70
CA SER A 163 -6.95 -12.33 -7.34
C SER A 163 -7.87 -12.93 -8.39
#